data_AF-A0A1U8AAC5-F1
#
_entry.id   AF-A0A1U8AAC5-F1
#
_cell.length_a   1.000
_cell.length_b   1.000
_cell.length_c   1.000
_cell.angle_alpha   90.00
_cell.angle_beta   90.00
_cell.angle_gamma   90.00
#
_symmetry.space_group_name_H-M   'P 1'
#
loop_
_entity.id
_entity.type
_entity.pdbx_description
1 polymer ?
#
loop_
_entity_poly.entity_id
_entity_poly.type
_entity_poly.pdbx_seq_one_letter_code
_entity_poly.pdbx_strand_id
1 'polypeptide(L)'
;MQFGIVTVEDNRVGPLYKHVFPPCLAPWISFVGLPNKVIAFLTAELQSKWIAQVLSGKVLLPEEEEMMASVEEFYQRMEEMGRPKHYTHMLDMDAFEYKNWVAAQVGLPPVEEWMKQMYSAAVKNIRSHQEGFRDEWDDDYWKSIIRNQPN
;
A
#
# COMPACT_ATOMS: atom_id res chain seq x y z
N MET A 1 -17.12 25.23 8.94
CA MET A 1 -16.03 24.26 8.71
C MET A 1 -16.60 23.16 7.85
N GLN A 2 -15.98 22.86 6.71
CA GLN A 2 -16.50 21.90 5.73
C GLN A 2 -15.85 20.53 6.00
N PHE A 3 -16.31 19.85 7.04
CA PHE A 3 -15.92 18.47 7.32
C PHE A 3 -16.64 17.58 6.30
N GLY A 4 -15.91 17.02 5.32
CA GLY A 4 -16.51 16.13 4.31
C GLY A 4 -15.91 16.15 2.90
N ILE A 5 -14.81 16.85 2.62
CA ILE A 5 -14.27 16.92 1.25
C ILE A 5 -12.99 16.12 1.13
N VAL A 6 -13.07 15.04 0.35
CA VAL A 6 -11.90 14.44 -0.30
C VAL A 6 -11.44 15.40 -1.39
N THR A 7 -10.25 15.93 -1.27
CA THR A 7 -9.64 16.83 -2.27
C THR A 7 -8.55 16.11 -3.04
N VAL A 8 -8.24 16.66 -4.22
CA VAL A 8 -7.04 16.31 -4.98
C VAL A 8 -6.21 17.57 -5.14
N GLU A 9 -5.01 17.58 -4.55
CA GLU A 9 -4.07 18.70 -4.64
C GLU A 9 -2.67 18.15 -4.93
N ASP A 10 -2.06 18.55 -6.05
CA ASP A 10 -0.74 18.04 -6.48
C ASP A 10 -0.65 16.50 -6.39
N ASN A 11 -1.58 15.78 -7.03
CA ASN A 11 -1.69 14.30 -7.00
C ASN A 11 -1.85 13.66 -5.61
N ARG A 12 -2.04 14.43 -4.53
CA ARG A 12 -2.46 13.91 -3.22
C ARG A 12 -3.98 13.86 -3.18
N VAL A 13 -4.54 12.65 -3.08
CA VAL A 13 -5.95 12.42 -2.73
C VAL A 13 -6.04 12.35 -1.21
N GLY A 14 -6.80 13.24 -0.57
CA GLY A 14 -6.78 13.31 0.88
C GLY A 14 -7.90 14.13 1.52
N PRO A 15 -7.98 14.09 2.87
CA PRO A 15 -7.23 13.22 3.78
C PRO A 15 -7.69 11.76 3.70
N LEU A 16 -6.76 10.80 3.70
CA LEU A 16 -7.06 9.37 3.62
C LEU A 16 -6.26 8.56 4.63
N TYR A 17 -6.95 7.97 5.61
CA TYR A 17 -6.40 6.97 6.52
C TYR A 17 -5.91 5.77 5.71
N LYS A 18 -4.60 5.50 5.80
CA LYS A 18 -3.91 4.38 5.14
C LYS A 18 -4.17 4.30 3.63
N HIS A 19 -4.35 5.45 2.98
CA HIS A 19 -4.67 5.60 1.56
C HIS A 19 -6.01 4.99 1.12
N VAL A 20 -6.91 4.68 2.07
CA VAL A 20 -8.18 3.98 1.79
C VAL A 20 -9.38 4.79 2.24
N PHE A 21 -9.44 5.19 3.52
CA PHE A 21 -10.65 5.74 4.12
C PHE A 21 -10.53 7.24 4.38
N PRO A 22 -11.43 8.10 3.85
CA PRO A 22 -11.56 9.47 4.35
C PRO A 22 -12.13 9.42 5.78
N PRO A 23 -11.45 9.97 6.80
CA PRO A 23 -11.86 9.77 8.20
C PRO A 23 -13.34 10.11 8.47
N CYS A 24 -13.81 11.28 8.02
CA CYS A 24 -15.18 11.76 8.21
C CYS A 24 -16.25 11.04 7.36
N LEU A 25 -15.84 10.20 6.39
CA LEU A 25 -16.77 9.46 5.50
C LEU A 25 -16.61 7.95 5.66
N ALA A 26 -15.75 7.50 6.56
CA ALA A 26 -15.53 6.08 6.81
C ALA A 26 -16.69 5.49 7.63
N PRO A 27 -17.07 4.21 7.38
CA PRO A 27 -16.58 3.33 6.32
C PRO A 27 -17.34 3.49 4.98
N TRP A 28 -18.26 4.45 4.87
CA TRP A 28 -19.19 4.57 3.74
C TRP A 28 -18.54 4.93 2.41
N ILE A 29 -17.40 5.62 2.45
CA ILE A 29 -16.56 5.88 1.28
C ILE A 29 -15.18 5.29 1.54
N SER A 30 -14.66 4.58 0.53
CA SER A 30 -13.31 4.02 0.53
C SER A 30 -12.74 3.99 -0.88
N PHE A 31 -11.41 3.95 -0.97
CA PHE A 31 -10.68 3.94 -2.23
C PHE A 31 -9.78 2.70 -2.32
N VAL A 32 -9.72 2.10 -3.50
CA VAL A 32 -8.85 0.96 -3.83
C VAL A 32 -7.89 1.37 -4.93
N GLY A 33 -6.61 1.02 -4.80
CA GLY A 33 -5.61 1.17 -5.85
C GLY A 33 -4.96 2.54 -5.97
N LEU A 34 -5.14 3.44 -4.99
CA LEU A 34 -4.41 4.72 -4.97
C LEU A 34 -2.89 4.56 -4.83
N PRO A 35 -2.35 3.61 -4.02
CA PRO A 35 -0.92 3.42 -3.92
C PRO A 35 -0.25 3.09 -5.26
N ASN A 36 0.87 3.75 -5.57
CA ASN A 36 1.70 3.52 -6.76
C ASN A 36 3.11 3.07 -6.38
N LYS A 37 3.88 2.58 -7.38
CA LYS A 37 5.13 1.83 -7.18
C LYS A 37 4.92 0.62 -6.24
N VAL A 38 3.92 -0.18 -6.57
CA VAL A 38 3.50 -1.39 -5.83
C VAL A 38 3.15 -2.52 -6.80
N ILE A 39 3.04 -3.75 -6.28
CA ILE A 39 2.31 -4.83 -6.96
C ILE A 39 0.81 -4.50 -6.90
N ALA A 40 0.26 -4.02 -8.02
CA ALA A 40 -1.09 -3.45 -8.07
C ALA A 40 -2.18 -4.45 -7.65
N PHE A 41 -2.16 -5.67 -8.21
CA PHE A 41 -3.20 -6.66 -7.94
C PHE A 41 -3.25 -7.09 -6.47
N LEU A 42 -2.09 -7.40 -5.87
CA LEU A 42 -1.99 -7.78 -4.46
C LEU A 42 -2.43 -6.61 -3.54
N THR A 43 -2.08 -5.38 -3.90
CA THR A 43 -2.49 -4.20 -3.13
C THR A 43 -4.00 -4.01 -3.19
N ALA A 44 -4.59 -4.09 -4.38
CA ALA A 44 -6.04 -3.97 -4.56
C ALA A 44 -6.80 -5.09 -3.86
N GLU A 45 -6.30 -6.32 -3.91
CA GLU A 45 -6.89 -7.46 -3.21
C GLU A 45 -6.93 -7.23 -1.69
N LEU A 46 -5.78 -6.90 -1.09
CA LEU A 46 -5.68 -6.68 0.36
C LEU A 46 -6.54 -5.52 0.83
N GLN A 47 -6.52 -4.39 0.11
CA GLN A 47 -7.40 -3.25 0.41
C GLN A 47 -8.88 -3.65 0.30
N SER A 48 -9.27 -4.39 -0.74
CA SER A 48 -10.65 -4.82 -0.93
C SER A 48 -11.12 -5.77 0.18
N LYS A 49 -10.26 -6.72 0.60
CA LYS A 49 -10.57 -7.62 1.74
C LYS A 49 -10.74 -6.82 3.02
N TRP A 50 -9.87 -5.84 3.28
CA TRP A 50 -9.96 -5.01 4.47
C TRP A 50 -11.24 -4.17 4.49
N ILE A 51 -11.55 -3.49 3.38
CA ILE A 51 -12.80 -2.73 3.21
C ILE A 51 -14.02 -3.63 3.43
N ALA A 52 -14.05 -4.82 2.83
CA ALA A 52 -15.16 -5.76 3.01
C ALA A 52 -15.33 -6.19 4.48
N GLN A 53 -14.23 -6.46 5.20
CA GLN A 53 -14.30 -6.81 6.61
C GLN A 53 -14.79 -5.64 7.48
N VAL A 54 -14.35 -4.42 7.18
CA VAL A 54 -14.83 -3.20 7.84
C VAL A 54 -16.33 -2.99 7.60
N LEU A 55 -16.80 -3.06 6.35
CA LEU A 55 -18.21 -2.92 6.01
C LEU A 55 -19.09 -4.01 6.64
N SER A 56 -18.53 -5.21 6.85
CA SER A 56 -19.23 -6.30 7.55
C SER A 56 -19.19 -6.23 9.08
N GLY A 57 -18.49 -5.24 9.65
CA GLY A 57 -18.30 -5.10 11.10
C GLY A 57 -17.35 -6.11 11.74
N LYS A 58 -16.63 -6.92 10.94
CA LYS A 58 -15.63 -7.89 11.43
C LYS A 58 -14.34 -7.22 11.88
N VAL A 59 -14.01 -6.08 11.27
CA VAL A 59 -12.87 -5.23 11.63
C VAL A 59 -13.43 -3.85 11.95
N LEU A 60 -13.03 -3.30 13.08
CA LEU A 60 -13.40 -1.93 13.45
C LEU A 60 -12.31 -0.98 12.99
N LEU A 61 -12.73 0.16 12.43
CA LEU A 61 -11.82 1.28 12.22
C LEU A 61 -11.58 1.99 13.57
N PRO A 62 -10.43 2.66 13.73
CA PRO A 62 -10.23 3.63 14.79
C PRO A 62 -11.28 4.76 14.73
N GLU A 63 -11.37 5.56 15.80
CA GLU A 63 -12.23 6.74 15.81
C GLU A 63 -11.79 7.76 14.74
N GLU A 64 -12.70 8.64 14.31
CA GLU A 64 -12.42 9.65 13.27
C GLU A 64 -11.19 10.51 13.62
N GLU A 65 -11.10 10.94 14.88
CA GLU A 65 -9.97 11.75 15.39
C GLU A 65 -8.64 11.00 15.32
N GLU A 66 -8.63 9.71 15.64
CA GLU A 66 -7.42 8.86 15.58
C GLU A 66 -6.99 8.62 14.13
N MET A 67 -7.95 8.38 13.24
CA MET A 67 -7.69 8.27 11.80
C MET A 67 -7.12 9.58 11.24
N MET A 68 -7.68 10.73 11.63
CA MET A 68 -7.20 12.05 11.21
C MET A 68 -5.79 12.33 11.74
N ALA A 69 -5.54 12.07 13.02
CA ALA A 69 -4.21 12.21 13.62
C ALA A 69 -3.16 11.35 12.90
N SER A 70 -3.51 10.12 12.52
CA SER A 70 -2.61 9.28 11.71
C SER A 70 -2.34 9.84 10.31
N VAL A 71 -3.28 10.56 9.70
CA VAL A 71 -3.08 11.21 8.40
C VAL A 71 -2.17 12.43 8.54
N GLU A 72 -2.42 13.25 9.55
CA GLU A 72 -1.61 14.44 9.85
C GLU A 72 -0.17 14.06 10.19
N GLU A 73 0.03 13.03 11.02
CA GLU A 73 1.36 12.51 11.33
C GLU A 73 2.09 12.01 10.06
N PHE A 74 1.39 11.33 9.16
CA PHE A 74 1.97 10.90 7.89
C PHE A 74 2.38 12.08 7.01
N TYR A 75 1.56 13.13 6.92
CA TYR A 75 1.90 14.35 6.19
C TYR A 75 3.07 15.10 6.81
N GLN A 76 3.10 15.22 8.13
CA GLN A 76 4.21 15.84 8.85
C GLN A 76 5.53 15.11 8.58
N ARG A 77 5.55 13.77 8.68
CA ARG A 77 6.74 12.98 8.35
C ARG A 77 7.19 13.19 6.89
N MET A 78 6.25 13.30 5.94
CA MET A 78 6.58 13.62 4.56
C MET A 78 7.27 14.99 4.45
N GLU A 79 6.73 16.01 5.12
CA GLU A 79 7.28 17.37 5.11
C GLU A 79 8.68 17.42 5.75
N GLU A 80 8.87 16.75 6.89
CA GLU A 80 10.16 16.64 7.58
C GLU A 80 11.23 15.95 6.70
N MET A 81 10.84 14.97 5.89
CA MET A 81 11.72 14.32 4.90
C MET A 81 11.89 15.13 3.61
N GLY A 82 11.26 16.30 3.49
CA GLY A 82 11.27 17.12 2.28
C GLY A 82 10.58 16.44 1.09
N ARG A 83 9.64 15.53 1.34
CA ARG A 83 8.96 14.72 0.33
C ARG A 83 7.73 15.48 -0.24
N PRO A 84 7.72 15.80 -1.56
CA PRO A 84 6.60 16.51 -2.20
C PRO A 84 5.24 15.82 -2.07
N LYS A 85 4.15 16.61 -2.14
CA LYS A 85 2.75 16.13 -2.01
C LYS A 85 2.39 15.06 -3.06
N HIS A 86 2.82 15.19 -4.31
CA HIS A 86 2.55 14.20 -5.35
C HIS A 86 3.13 12.80 -5.10
N TYR A 87 4.02 12.64 -4.11
CA TYR A 87 4.49 11.32 -3.68
C TYR A 87 3.69 10.72 -2.53
N THR A 88 2.59 11.33 -2.09
CA THR A 88 1.79 10.86 -0.95
C THR A 88 1.33 9.41 -1.08
N HIS A 89 0.98 8.96 -2.29
CA HIS A 89 0.56 7.57 -2.52
C HIS A 89 1.67 6.68 -3.09
N MET A 90 2.91 7.17 -3.22
CA MET A 90 4.02 6.33 -3.66
C MET A 90 4.54 5.53 -2.46
N LEU A 91 4.41 4.21 -2.46
CA LEU A 91 4.89 3.39 -1.33
C LEU A 91 6.32 2.89 -1.53
N ASP A 92 6.74 2.65 -2.78
CA ASP A 92 8.08 2.14 -3.15
C ASP A 92 8.55 1.00 -2.23
N MET A 93 9.57 1.24 -1.39
CA MET A 93 10.12 0.22 -0.48
C MET A 93 9.17 -0.13 0.66
N ASP A 94 8.34 0.83 1.13
CA ASP A 94 7.36 0.62 2.22
C ASP A 94 6.12 -0.17 1.76
N ALA A 95 6.07 -0.54 0.47
CA ALA A 95 4.93 -1.22 -0.13
C ALA A 95 4.63 -2.58 0.51
N PHE A 96 5.63 -3.27 1.07
CA PHE A 96 5.46 -4.58 1.72
C PHE A 96 5.06 -4.43 3.18
N GLU A 97 5.62 -3.45 3.88
CA GLU A 97 5.26 -3.08 5.24
C GLU A 97 3.78 -2.66 5.28
N TYR A 98 3.35 -1.85 4.30
CA TYR A 98 1.93 -1.53 4.11
C TYR A 98 1.07 -2.78 3.89
N LYS A 99 1.47 -3.68 2.99
CA LYS A 99 0.71 -4.92 2.71
C LYS A 99 0.61 -5.82 3.93
N ASN A 100 1.71 -5.98 4.67
CA ASN A 100 1.74 -6.76 5.90
C ASN A 100 0.84 -6.14 6.97
N TRP A 101 0.82 -4.81 7.08
CA TRP A 101 -0.09 -4.11 7.97
C TRP A 101 -1.56 -4.36 7.60
N VAL A 102 -1.92 -4.27 6.31
CA VAL A 102 -3.29 -4.55 5.83
C VAL A 102 -3.64 -6.02 6.02
N ALA A 103 -2.73 -6.95 5.71
CA ALA A 103 -2.91 -8.39 5.90
C ALA A 103 -3.22 -8.73 7.37
N ALA A 104 -2.51 -8.11 8.30
CA ALA A 104 -2.77 -8.26 9.73
C ALA A 104 -4.18 -7.79 10.13
N GLN A 105 -4.71 -6.71 9.51
CA GLN A 105 -6.07 -6.25 9.78
C GLN A 105 -7.14 -7.28 9.41
N VAL A 106 -6.86 -8.12 8.40
CA VAL A 106 -7.81 -9.11 7.88
C VAL A 106 -7.51 -10.54 8.34
N GLY A 107 -6.56 -10.72 9.27
CA GLY A 107 -6.17 -12.03 9.80
C GLY A 107 -5.41 -12.91 8.81
N LEU A 108 -4.74 -12.32 7.82
CA LEU A 108 -3.90 -13.03 6.86
C LEU A 108 -2.43 -13.03 7.30
N PRO A 109 -1.64 -14.05 6.91
CA PRO A 109 -0.19 -14.03 7.13
C PRO A 109 0.45 -12.86 6.37
N PRO A 110 1.66 -12.42 6.79
CA PRO A 110 2.43 -11.44 6.03
C PRO A 110 2.74 -11.97 4.63
N VAL A 111 2.97 -11.05 3.70
CA VAL A 111 3.40 -11.37 2.33
C VAL A 111 4.71 -12.15 2.39
N GLU A 112 4.76 -13.24 1.64
CA GLU A 112 5.93 -14.12 1.60
C GLU A 112 7.20 -13.37 1.14
N GLU A 113 8.31 -13.64 1.80
CA GLU A 113 9.56 -12.88 1.61
C GLU A 113 10.10 -12.98 0.16
N TRP A 114 9.86 -14.11 -0.52
CA TRP A 114 10.27 -14.27 -1.91
C TRP A 114 9.60 -13.24 -2.84
N MET A 115 8.37 -12.79 -2.55
CA MET A 115 7.71 -11.75 -3.34
C MET A 115 8.41 -10.41 -3.19
N LYS A 116 8.90 -10.09 -1.98
CA LYS A 116 9.69 -8.88 -1.71
C LYS A 116 11.03 -8.92 -2.44
N GLN A 117 11.70 -10.08 -2.42
CA GLN A 117 12.96 -10.31 -3.14
C GLN A 117 12.76 -10.19 -4.66
N MET A 118 11.73 -10.85 -5.20
CA MET A 118 11.40 -10.82 -6.63
C MET A 118 11.06 -9.41 -7.10
N TYR A 119 10.23 -8.68 -6.35
CA TYR A 119 9.90 -7.29 -6.66
C TYR A 119 11.16 -6.41 -6.68
N SER A 120 12.02 -6.54 -5.68
CA SER A 120 13.27 -5.77 -5.59
C SER A 120 14.21 -6.06 -6.78
N ALA A 121 14.33 -7.34 -7.17
CA ALA A 121 15.11 -7.74 -8.34
C ALA A 121 14.52 -7.21 -9.65
N ALA A 122 13.21 -7.31 -9.84
CA ALA A 122 12.53 -6.77 -11.01
C ALA A 122 12.70 -5.24 -11.12
N VAL A 123 12.55 -4.51 -10.00
CA VAL A 123 12.78 -3.06 -9.96
C VAL A 123 14.24 -2.73 -10.29
N LYS A 124 15.21 -3.50 -9.77
CA LYS A 124 16.63 -3.32 -10.09
C LYS A 124 16.92 -3.52 -11.58
N ASN A 125 16.37 -4.58 -12.19
CA ASN A 125 16.55 -4.87 -13.62
C ASN A 125 15.91 -3.80 -14.52
N ILE A 126 14.74 -3.27 -14.13
CA ILE A 126 14.12 -2.14 -14.83
C ILE A 126 15.00 -0.89 -14.72
N ARG A 127 15.52 -0.59 -13.53
CA ARG A 127 16.33 0.62 -13.28
C ARG A 127 17.72 0.55 -13.92
N SER A 128 18.29 -0.65 -14.10
CA SER A 128 19.56 -0.82 -14.83
C SER A 128 19.42 -0.57 -16.34
N HIS A 129 18.21 -0.31 -16.85
CA HIS A 129 17.93 -0.06 -18.28
C HIS A 129 18.53 -1.14 -19.20
N GLN A 130 18.56 -2.40 -18.74
CA GLN A 130 18.94 -3.50 -19.60
C GLN A 130 17.84 -3.69 -20.66
N GLU A 131 18.19 -3.44 -21.92
CA GLU A 131 17.47 -4.02 -23.04
C GLU A 131 17.42 -5.53 -22.80
N GLY A 132 16.21 -6.09 -22.71
CA GLY A 132 16.01 -7.49 -22.32
C GLY A 132 15.60 -7.73 -20.87
N PHE A 133 15.31 -6.72 -20.03
CA PHE A 133 14.86 -6.96 -18.62
C PHE A 133 13.62 -7.87 -18.48
N ARG A 134 12.84 -8.02 -19.56
CA ARG A 134 11.67 -8.93 -19.64
C ARG A 134 12.05 -10.35 -20.03
N ASP A 135 13.18 -10.52 -20.71
CA ASP A 135 13.63 -11.75 -21.35
C ASP A 135 14.79 -12.41 -20.57
N GLU A 136 15.59 -11.60 -19.88
CA GLU A 136 16.73 -12.03 -19.06
C GLU A 136 16.30 -12.19 -17.59
N TRP A 137 15.97 -13.42 -17.21
CA TRP A 137 15.56 -13.78 -15.86
C TRP A 137 16.05 -15.18 -15.49
N ASP A 138 16.58 -15.34 -14.27
CA ASP A 138 17.03 -16.65 -13.77
C ASP A 138 15.83 -17.44 -13.23
N ASP A 139 15.06 -18.02 -14.14
CA ASP A 139 13.87 -18.81 -13.83
C ASP A 139 14.14 -19.93 -12.82
N ASP A 140 15.29 -20.61 -12.94
CA ASP A 140 15.61 -21.75 -12.09
C ASP A 140 15.95 -21.31 -10.67
N TYR A 141 16.67 -20.19 -10.51
CA TYR A 141 16.87 -19.55 -9.21
C TYR A 141 15.52 -19.21 -8.55
N TRP A 142 14.62 -18.49 -9.22
CA TRP A 142 13.36 -18.06 -8.61
C TRP A 142 12.43 -19.23 -8.31
N LYS A 143 12.38 -20.26 -9.17
CA LYS A 143 11.67 -21.51 -8.87
C LYS A 143 12.22 -22.18 -7.61
N SER A 144 13.54 -22.15 -7.40
CA SER A 144 14.15 -22.72 -6.19
C SER A 144 13.77 -21.94 -4.92
N ILE A 145 13.76 -20.60 -4.99
CA ILE A 145 13.40 -19.74 -3.85
C ILE A 145 11.92 -19.93 -3.45
N ILE A 146 11.02 -20.01 -4.43
CA ILE A 146 9.58 -20.20 -4.19
C ILE A 146 9.31 -21.59 -3.60
N ARG A 147 9.96 -22.65 -4.11
CA ARG A 147 9.75 -24.03 -3.64
C ARG A 147 10.26 -24.31 -2.24
N ASN A 148 11.23 -23.52 -1.76
CA ASN A 148 11.88 -23.73 -0.47
C ASN A 148 11.20 -22.99 0.71
N GLN A 149 10.03 -22.38 0.50
CA GLN A 149 9.29 -21.73 1.58
C GLN A 149 8.53 -22.74 2.44
N PRO A 150 8.55 -22.61 3.78
CA PRO A 150 7.70 -23.41 4.65
C PRO A 150 6.22 -23.06 4.44
N ASN A 151 5.37 -24.08 4.31
CA ASN A 151 3.90 -23.94 4.25
C ASN A 151 3.32 -23.34 5.54
#